data_AF-A0A9P8ZJD7-F1
#
_entry.id   AF-A0A9P8ZJD7-F1
#
_cell.length_a   1.000
_cell.length_b   1.000
_cell.length_c   1.000
_cell.angle_alpha   90.00
_cell.angle_beta   90.00
_cell.angle_gamma   90.00
#
_symmetry.space_group_name_H-M   'P 1'
#
loop_
_entity.id
_entity.type
_entity.pdbx_description
1 polymer ?
#
loop_
_entity_poly.entity_id
_entity_poly.type
_entity_poly.pdbx_seq_one_letter_code
_entity_poly.pdbx_strand_id
1 'polypeptide(L)'
;IFDRLLEVIGMPVPHPVHVDGRAGWGKTYVLYPVIGALRKANRIVLISASSAHAAKNYPGGRAVHYNYGVPVDEINPFLESMIRPNSAWAALLQ
;
A
#
# COMPACT_ATOMS: atom_id res chain seq x y z
N ILE A 1 15.87 3.48 10.93
CA ILE A 1 14.93 2.76 10.03
C ILE A 1 14.24 3.72 9.07
N PHE A 2 13.57 4.77 9.57
CA PHE A 2 12.93 5.79 8.74
C PHE A 2 13.86 6.33 7.63
N ASP A 3 15.07 6.80 7.98
CA ASP A 3 16.01 7.36 7.00
C ASP A 3 16.43 6.32 5.95
N ARG A 4 16.66 5.07 6.40
CA ARG A 4 17.01 3.96 5.51
C ARG A 4 15.88 3.62 4.53
N LEU A 5 14.62 3.71 4.96
CA LEU A 5 13.48 3.54 4.07
C LEU A 5 13.43 4.65 3.02
N LEU A 6 13.61 5.91 3.43
CA LEU A 6 13.65 7.02 2.49
C LEU A 6 14.82 6.94 1.50
N GLU A 7 15.98 6.47 1.96
CA GLU A 7 17.15 6.24 1.10
C GLU A 7 16.84 5.20 0.01
N VAL A 8 16.25 4.05 0.37
CA VAL A 8 15.89 3.00 -0.60
C VAL A 8 14.81 3.49 -1.57
N ILE A 9 13.79 4.21 -1.06
CA ILE A 9 12.72 4.76 -1.89
C ILE A 9 13.25 5.84 -2.85
N GLY A 10 14.32 6.56 -2.46
CA GLY A 10 14.95 7.60 -3.28
C GLY A 10 15.90 7.09 -4.36
N MET A 11 16.17 5.78 -4.43
CA MET A 11 17.04 5.20 -5.47
C MET A 11 16.41 5.35 -6.87
N PRO A 12 17.21 5.42 -7.95
CA PRO A 12 16.68 5.44 -9.31
C PRO A 12 15.79 4.24 -9.64
N VAL A 13 16.13 3.08 -9.08
CA VAL A 13 15.35 1.85 -9.13
C VAL A 13 15.18 1.35 -7.69
N PRO A 14 14.09 1.72 -7.00
CA PRO A 14 13.81 1.24 -5.65
C PRO A 14 13.52 -0.26 -5.66
N HIS A 15 13.99 -0.97 -4.63
CA HIS A 15 13.71 -2.38 -4.47
C HIS A 15 12.60 -2.58 -3.42
N PRO A 16 11.80 -3.66 -3.51
CA PRO A 16 10.83 -3.98 -2.47
C PRO A 16 11.50 -4.12 -1.10
N VAL A 17 10.92 -3.50 -0.08
CA VAL A 17 11.42 -3.56 1.29
C VAL A 17 10.43 -4.28 2.19
N HIS A 18 10.92 -5.21 2.99
CA HIS A 18 10.15 -5.85 4.04
C HIS A 18 10.61 -5.32 5.41
N VAL A 19 9.67 -4.78 6.19
CA VAL A 19 9.93 -4.33 7.58
C VAL A 19 9.25 -5.30 8.52
N ASP A 20 10.04 -6.22 9.08
CA ASP A 20 9.56 -7.20 10.03
C ASP A 20 9.78 -6.76 11.50
N GLY A 21 8.96 -7.30 12.39
CA GLY A 21 9.07 -7.10 13.83
C GLY A 21 7.86 -7.71 14.55
N ARG A 22 7.99 -7.98 15.84
CA ARG A 22 6.88 -8.52 16.65
C ARG A 22 5.70 -7.53 16.76
N ALA A 23 4.57 -8.01 17.25
CA ALA A 23 3.44 -7.14 17.60
C ALA A 23 3.90 -6.05 18.60
N GLY A 24 3.43 -4.82 18.42
CA GLY A 24 3.78 -3.69 19.30
C GLY A 24 5.14 -3.02 19.06
N TRP A 25 5.96 -3.50 18.11
CA TRP A 25 7.31 -2.92 17.86
C TRP A 25 7.32 -1.64 17.01
N GLY A 26 6.19 -0.93 16.92
CA GLY A 26 6.15 0.36 16.25
C GLY A 26 6.25 0.34 14.72
N LYS A 27 5.96 -0.78 14.04
CA LYS A 27 5.93 -0.82 12.55
C LYS A 27 5.02 0.26 11.97
N THR A 28 3.81 0.39 12.50
CA THR A 28 2.87 1.46 12.13
C THR A 28 3.45 2.84 12.43
N TYR A 29 4.08 3.02 13.60
CA TYR A 29 4.72 4.27 14.01
C TYR A 29 5.84 4.70 13.05
N VAL A 30 6.61 3.76 12.49
CA VAL A 30 7.65 4.05 11.49
C VAL A 30 7.06 4.34 10.12
N LEU A 31 6.00 3.64 9.70
CA LEU A 31 5.41 3.82 8.37
C LEU A 31 4.64 5.15 8.23
N TYR A 32 4.01 5.66 9.30
CA TYR A 32 3.32 6.96 9.30
C TYR A 32 4.17 8.13 8.79
N PRO A 33 5.35 8.41 9.38
CA PRO A 33 6.20 9.51 8.92
C PRO A 33 6.74 9.27 7.50
N VAL A 34 6.98 8.01 7.09
CA VAL A 34 7.39 7.71 5.70
C VAL A 34 6.30 8.13 4.73
N ILE A 35 5.05 7.73 4.99
CA ILE A 35 3.87 8.15 4.21
C ILE A 35 3.75 9.68 4.18
N GLY A 36 3.92 10.34 5.33
CA GLY A 36 3.86 11.80 5.44
C GLY A 36 4.94 12.50 4.61
N ALA A 37 6.18 12.01 4.67
CA ALA A 37 7.30 12.54 3.89
C ALA A 37 7.06 12.40 2.38
N LEU A 38 6.58 11.24 1.93
CA LEU A 38 6.27 11.01 0.51
C LEU A 38 5.13 11.89 0.01
N ARG A 39 4.05 12.02 0.79
CA ARG A 39 2.94 12.92 0.46
C ARG A 39 3.38 14.38 0.42
N LYS A 40 4.23 14.82 1.37
CA LYS A 40 4.84 16.16 1.36
C LYS A 40 5.69 16.41 0.12
N ALA A 41 6.33 15.37 -0.42
CA ALA A 41 7.06 15.40 -1.69
C ALA A 41 6.16 15.23 -2.93
N ASN A 42 4.85 15.43 -2.78
CA ASN A 42 3.84 15.34 -3.84
C ASN A 42 3.79 13.98 -4.55
N ARG A 43 4.19 12.90 -3.86
CA ARG A 43 4.08 11.54 -4.39
C ARG A 43 2.71 10.94 -4.09
N ILE A 44 2.20 10.14 -5.02
CA ILE A 44 1.03 9.30 -4.81
C ILE A 44 1.46 8.08 -3.98
N VAL A 45 0.79 7.88 -2.83
CA VAL A 45 1.09 6.76 -1.92
C VAL A 45 -0.13 5.86 -1.83
N LEU A 46 -0.02 4.65 -2.36
CA LEU A 46 -1.05 3.62 -2.30
C LEU A 46 -0.89 2.80 -1.02
N ILE A 47 -1.74 3.06 -0.03
CA ILE A 47 -1.68 2.37 1.25
C ILE A 47 -2.70 1.23 1.25
N SER A 48 -2.21 0.02 1.36
CA SER A 48 -3.05 -1.18 1.44
C SER A 48 -2.71 -2.05 2.63
N ALA A 49 -3.71 -2.75 3.16
CA ALA A 49 -3.55 -3.73 4.23
C ALA A 49 -4.45 -4.95 3.98
N SER A 50 -4.12 -6.08 4.61
CA SER A 50 -4.84 -7.34 4.38
C SER A 50 -6.31 -7.30 4.79
N SER A 51 -6.67 -6.46 5.78
CA SER A 51 -8.05 -6.29 6.26
C SER A 51 -8.45 -4.82 6.33
N ALA A 52 -9.77 -4.57 6.28
CA ALA A 52 -10.32 -3.23 6.49
C ALA A 52 -9.93 -2.66 7.87
N HIS A 53 -9.84 -3.51 8.90
CA HIS A 53 -9.42 -3.08 10.25
C HIS A 53 -7.95 -2.64 10.28
N ALA A 54 -7.06 -3.39 9.63
CA ALA A 54 -5.65 -3.00 9.53
C ALA A 54 -5.47 -1.73 8.67
N ALA A 55 -6.26 -1.57 7.61
CA ALA A 55 -6.23 -0.41 6.73
C ALA A 55 -6.64 0.89 7.45
N LYS A 56 -7.61 0.83 8.36
CA LYS A 56 -8.06 1.97 9.18
C LYS A 56 -6.94 2.59 10.02
N ASN A 57 -5.86 1.85 10.29
CA ASN A 57 -4.70 2.39 10.98
C ASN A 57 -3.92 3.41 10.15
N TYR A 58 -4.23 3.60 8.87
CA TYR A 58 -3.52 4.55 8.00
C TYR A 58 -4.51 5.53 7.34
N PRO A 59 -4.20 6.84 7.27
CA PRO A 59 -5.09 7.81 6.65
C PRO A 59 -5.18 7.56 5.14
N GLY A 60 -6.40 7.28 4.65
CA GLY A 60 -6.65 6.89 3.26
C GLY A 60 -6.29 5.44 2.94
N GLY A 61 -5.99 4.61 3.95
CA GLY A 61 -5.71 3.19 3.78
C GLY A 61 -6.95 2.41 3.30
N ARG A 62 -6.73 1.46 2.39
CA ARG A 62 -7.76 0.57 1.85
C ARG A 62 -7.36 -0.89 2.06
N ALA A 63 -8.33 -1.79 2.11
CA ALA A 63 -7.99 -3.21 2.08
C ALA A 63 -7.41 -3.58 0.70
N VAL A 64 -6.48 -4.54 0.64
CA VAL A 64 -5.82 -4.98 -0.60
C VAL A 64 -6.85 -5.32 -1.68
N HIS A 65 -7.85 -6.13 -1.35
CA HIS A 65 -8.88 -6.53 -2.31
C HIS A 65 -9.66 -5.35 -2.88
N TYR A 66 -9.96 -4.34 -2.07
CA TYR A 66 -10.60 -3.12 -2.56
C TYR A 66 -9.65 -2.26 -3.40
N ASN A 67 -8.40 -2.12 -2.97
CA ASN A 67 -7.42 -1.24 -3.62
C ASN A 67 -6.97 -1.75 -4.99
N TYR A 68 -6.94 -3.08 -5.16
CA TYR A 68 -6.56 -3.73 -6.42
C TYR A 68 -7.78 -4.29 -7.18
N GLY A 69 -8.99 -3.97 -6.74
CA GLY A 69 -10.22 -4.43 -7.38
C GLY A 69 -10.33 -5.94 -7.45
N VAL A 70 -9.72 -6.67 -6.51
CA VAL A 70 -9.86 -8.12 -6.39
C VAL A 70 -11.25 -8.38 -5.83
N PRO A 71 -12.17 -8.94 -6.63
CA PRO A 71 -13.47 -9.32 -6.13
C PRO A 71 -13.36 -10.36 -5.02
N VAL A 72 -14.22 -10.25 -4.01
CA VAL A 72 -14.29 -11.17 -2.88
C VAL A 72 -15.70 -11.73 -2.84
N ASP A 73 -15.88 -12.91 -3.43
CA ASP A 73 -17.12 -13.68 -3.37
C ASP A 73 -16.72 -15.15 -3.23
N GLU A 74 -17.14 -15.79 -2.14
CA GLU A 74 -16.80 -17.19 -1.84
C GLU A 74 -17.65 -18.17 -2.65
N ILE A 75 -18.71 -17.70 -3.32
CA ILE A 75 -19.74 -18.51 -3.97
C ILE A 75 -19.65 -18.39 -5.50
N ASN A 76 -19.14 -17.27 -6.01
CA ASN A 76 -19.04 -17.02 -7.43
C ASN A 76 -17.62 -17.35 -7.96
N PRO A 77 -17.45 -18.34 -8.87
CA PRO A 77 -16.16 -18.63 -9.48
C PRO A 77 -15.81 -17.71 -10.67
N PHE A 78 -16.77 -16.93 -11.19
CA PHE A 78 -16.61 -16.06 -12.37
C PHE A 78 -16.31 -14.62 -11.98
N LEU A 79 -15.33 -14.47 -11.09
CA LEU A 79 -14.95 -13.20 -10.54
C LEU A 79 -14.04 -12.43 -11.51
N GLU A 80 -14.49 -11.24 -11.92
CA GLU A 80 -13.70 -10.30 -12.73
C GLU A 80 -13.15 -9.15 -11.88
N SER A 81 -11.91 -8.73 -12.18
CA SER A 81 -11.31 -7.57 -11.53
C SER A 81 -12.10 -6.30 -11.81
N MET A 82 -12.35 -5.50 -10.77
CA MET A 82 -12.94 -4.17 -10.94
C MET A 82 -11.96 -3.17 -11.58
N ILE A 83 -10.65 -3.47 -11.58
CA ILE A 83 -9.65 -2.68 -12.29
C ILE A 83 -9.48 -3.27 -13.70
N ARG A 84 -9.97 -2.53 -14.69
CA ARG A 84 -9.82 -2.90 -16.10
C ARG A 84 -8.39 -2.67 -16.61
N PRO A 85 -7.90 -3.49 -17.54
CA PRO A 85 -6.68 -3.19 -18.29
C PRO A 85 -6.77 -1.79 -18.92
N ASN A 86 -5.65 -1.06 -18.95
CA ASN A 86 -5.54 0.28 -19.52
C ASN A 86 -6.43 1.35 -18.85
N SER A 87 -6.96 1.10 -17.66
CA SER A 87 -7.65 2.13 -16.87
C SER A 87 -6.64 3.10 -16.23
N ALA A 88 -7.11 4.31 -15.89
CA ALA A 88 -6.29 5.28 -15.15
C ALA A 88 -5.75 4.72 -13.82
N TRP A 89 -6.52 3.80 -13.19
CA TRP A 89 -6.07 3.07 -12.00
C TRP A 89 -4.95 2.08 -12.30
N ALA A 90 -5.02 1.35 -13.43
CA ALA A 90 -3.97 0.43 -13.84
C ALA A 90 -2.65 1.16 -14.14
N ALA A 91 -2.71 2.38 -14.68
CA ALA A 91 -1.52 3.20 -14.94
C ALA A 91 -0.77 3.61 -13.65
N LEU A 92 -1.43 3.60 -12.49
CA LEU A 92 -0.80 3.87 -11.19
C LEU A 92 -0.13 2.65 -10.57
N LEU A 93 -0.26 1.47 -11.20
CA LEU A 93 0.25 0.19 -10.72
C LEU A 93 1.46 -0.34 -11.52
N GLN A 94 1.89 0.38 -12.56
CA GLN A 94 3.05 0.04 -13.42
C GLN A 94 4.32 0.73 -12.93
#